data_AF-A0A151XAY0-F1
#
_entry.id   AF-A0A151XAY0-F1
#
_cell.length_a   1.000
_cell.length_b   1.000
_cell.length_c   1.000
_cell.angle_alpha   90.00
_cell.angle_beta   90.00
_cell.angle_gamma   90.00
#
_symmetry.space_group_name_H-M   'P 1'
#
loop_
_entity.id
_entity.type
_entity.pdbx_description
1 polymer ?
#
loop_
_entity_poly.entity_id
_entity_poly.type
_entity_poly.pdbx_seq_one_letter_code
_entity_poly.pdbx_strand_id
1 'polypeptide(L)'
;MYKIISRTFVREGVNKLELLKRNPIFHNVTLFSQRSLVKVDGETEKSKKVANLKWYWFGRYINYIKNYEHTLERKFPRTMQMYRVFSVGTRDVYTDLKSFVTAIKKQGSNGVNSLTREQLQLMHTMPRDLRKLLPLFLLSAAPFTNYIIFPLALYFPRYLLTSHYWTLQQKLEFMLFDHKARLKHNRPLLRCMQMELKSIKDETLKIKWRDVIACLGSGTHPTTNNIITCSKLFLGSPYSLNNLKRKHLKELLAIHGMSLWRPFKRKRLTERGMLILRMDRAIIREGGIKEMSNEAMRWALSFRGVNPANMSIESMRSWLDQWLIVSASVDQNNLSLLLHSPILLAYNHSTNWTLIYS
;
A
#
# COMPACT_ATOMS: atom_id res chain seq x y z
N MET A 1 -0.88 18.91 3.36
CA MET A 1 -1.38 18.00 4.43
C MET A 1 -0.45 16.81 4.69
N TYR A 2 -0.05 16.00 3.69
CA TYR A 2 0.91 14.88 3.90
C TYR A 2 2.29 15.31 4.45
N LYS A 3 2.79 16.48 4.03
CA LYS A 3 4.06 17.07 4.51
C LYS A 3 4.02 17.57 5.97
N ILE A 4 2.83 17.80 6.53
CA ILE A 4 2.66 18.41 7.87
C ILE A 4 2.60 17.32 8.94
N ILE A 5 1.80 16.27 8.72
CA ILE A 5 1.69 15.13 9.65
C ILE A 5 3.01 14.36 9.77
N SER A 6 3.80 14.28 8.68
CA SER A 6 5.13 13.66 8.72
C SER A 6 6.17 14.51 9.46
N ARG A 7 5.99 15.83 9.55
CA ARG A 7 6.94 16.72 10.24
C ARG A 7 6.71 16.73 11.76
N THR A 8 5.46 16.66 12.22
CA THR A 8 5.13 16.65 13.65
C THR A 8 5.62 15.37 14.34
N PHE A 9 5.37 14.18 13.75
CA PHE A 9 5.84 12.92 14.31
C PHE A 9 7.38 12.77 14.32
N VAL A 10 8.07 13.35 13.33
CA VAL A 10 9.54 13.28 13.24
C VAL A 10 10.22 14.22 14.24
N ARG A 11 9.63 15.39 14.54
CA ARG A 11 10.22 16.36 15.47
C ARG A 11 10.15 15.91 16.94
N GLU A 12 9.07 15.24 17.34
CA GLU A 12 8.94 14.68 18.70
C GLU A 12 9.87 13.48 18.96
N GLY A 13 10.15 12.67 17.93
CA GLY A 13 11.03 11.50 18.06
C GLY A 13 12.53 11.85 18.15
N VAL A 14 12.97 12.95 17.54
CA VAL A 14 14.38 13.38 17.53
C VAL A 14 14.77 14.07 18.84
N ASN A 15 13.91 14.93 19.38
CA ASN A 15 14.18 15.65 20.63
C ASN A 15 14.33 14.74 21.86
N LYS A 16 13.67 13.57 21.85
CA LYS A 16 13.76 12.59 22.95
C LYS A 16 15.07 11.78 22.94
N LEU A 17 15.80 11.77 21.82
CA LEU A 17 17.02 10.98 21.64
C LEU A 17 18.31 11.80 21.86
N GLU A 18 18.27 13.12 21.71
CA GLU A 18 19.42 14.00 21.96
C GLU A 18 19.69 14.28 23.45
N LEU A 19 18.70 14.10 24.32
CA LEU A 19 18.82 14.34 25.76
C LEU A 19 19.62 13.25 26.53
N LEU A 20 20.02 12.16 25.88
CA LEU A 20 20.73 11.03 26.51
C LEU A 20 22.23 10.97 26.19
N LYS A 21 22.82 12.00 25.55
CA LYS A 21 24.20 11.94 25.02
C LYS A 21 25.18 13.01 25.50
N ARG A 22 24.93 13.70 26.62
CA ARG A 22 25.92 14.64 27.19
C ARG A 22 26.25 14.29 28.64
N ASN A 23 27.47 13.79 28.86
CA ASN A 23 28.35 14.17 29.97
C ASN A 23 29.77 13.61 29.72
N PRO A 24 30.83 14.45 29.69
CA PRO A 24 32.22 13.99 29.67
C PRO A 24 33.04 14.38 30.93
N ILE A 25 33.79 13.38 31.46
CA ILE A 25 35.23 13.32 31.90
C ILE A 25 35.70 14.28 33.05
N PHE A 26 36.56 13.99 34.06
CA PHE A 26 37.95 13.43 34.10
C PHE A 26 38.57 13.18 35.51
N HIS A 27 39.60 12.28 35.53
CA HIS A 27 40.84 12.11 36.36
C HIS A 27 40.75 12.07 37.91
N ASN A 28 41.52 11.30 38.72
CA ASN A 28 42.86 10.72 38.60
C ASN A 28 43.17 9.72 39.77
N VAL A 29 44.34 9.06 39.71
CA VAL A 29 45.17 8.47 40.80
C VAL A 29 45.20 6.94 40.97
N THR A 30 46.44 6.47 40.95
CA THR A 30 47.09 5.15 41.07
C THR A 30 47.04 4.47 42.45
N LEU A 31 47.38 3.17 42.43
CA LEU A 31 47.79 2.26 43.53
C LEU A 31 46.65 1.63 44.37
N PHE A 32 46.41 0.33 44.18
CA PHE A 32 46.61 -0.74 45.18
C PHE A 32 45.97 -2.07 44.75
N SER A 33 46.74 -3.15 45.01
CA SER A 33 46.25 -4.49 45.39
C SER A 33 45.73 -5.44 44.29
N GLN A 34 46.39 -6.60 44.22
CA GLN A 34 46.01 -7.89 43.59
C GLN A 34 44.63 -8.46 44.02
N ARG A 35 43.69 -7.66 44.53
CA ARG A 35 42.32 -8.07 44.90
C ARG A 35 41.28 -7.91 43.78
N SER A 36 41.66 -7.36 42.63
CA SER A 36 40.75 -7.06 41.51
C SER A 36 40.48 -8.24 40.57
N LEU A 37 41.38 -9.21 40.45
CA LEU A 37 41.19 -10.37 39.55
C LEU A 37 40.15 -11.39 40.07
N VAL A 38 40.04 -11.57 41.40
CA VAL A 38 39.04 -12.50 42.00
C VAL A 38 37.62 -11.90 41.99
N LYS A 39 37.49 -10.57 42.00
CA LYS A 39 36.18 -9.89 41.97
C LYS A 39 35.58 -9.82 40.56
N VAL A 40 36.41 -9.70 39.52
CA VAL A 40 35.96 -9.65 38.11
C VAL A 40 35.50 -11.01 37.61
N ASP A 41 36.14 -12.11 38.03
CA ASP A 41 35.67 -13.47 37.73
C ASP A 41 34.36 -13.79 38.48
N GLY A 42 34.24 -13.38 39.75
CA GLY A 42 33.00 -13.55 40.52
C GLY A 42 31.81 -12.75 39.97
N GLU A 43 32.03 -11.56 39.42
CA GLU A 43 30.98 -10.75 38.78
C GLU A 43 30.59 -11.28 37.39
N THR A 44 31.54 -11.74 36.59
CA THR A 44 31.24 -12.37 35.29
C THR A 44 30.57 -13.74 35.46
N GLU A 45 30.93 -14.52 36.48
CA GLU A 45 30.29 -15.80 36.79
C GLU A 45 28.88 -15.60 37.37
N LYS A 46 28.66 -14.62 38.26
CA LYS A 46 27.32 -14.24 38.74
C LYS A 46 26.44 -13.70 37.61
N SER A 47 26.98 -12.88 36.72
CA SER A 47 26.26 -12.37 35.55
C SER A 47 25.84 -13.50 34.60
N LYS A 48 26.74 -14.47 34.34
CA LYS A 48 26.43 -15.69 33.58
C LYS A 48 25.38 -16.56 34.26
N LYS A 49 25.46 -16.76 35.59
CA LYS A 49 24.46 -17.52 36.37
C LYS A 49 23.08 -16.86 36.33
N VAL A 50 23.01 -15.54 36.47
CA VAL A 50 21.75 -14.78 36.40
C VAL A 50 21.18 -14.80 34.97
N ALA A 51 22.02 -14.70 33.95
CA ALA A 51 21.59 -14.85 32.56
C ALA A 51 21.03 -16.26 32.30
N ASN A 52 21.70 -17.30 32.77
CA ASN A 52 21.24 -18.70 32.64
C ASN A 52 19.93 -18.96 33.39
N LEU A 53 19.77 -18.38 34.59
CA LEU A 53 18.53 -18.48 35.35
C LEU A 53 17.37 -17.77 34.63
N LYS A 54 17.61 -16.57 34.06
CA LYS A 54 16.63 -15.87 33.23
C LYS A 54 16.24 -16.70 32.00
N TRP A 55 17.21 -17.30 31.31
CA TRP A 55 16.95 -18.20 30.16
C TRP A 55 16.17 -19.46 30.56
N TYR A 56 16.45 -20.04 31.72
CA TYR A 56 15.72 -21.20 32.25
C TYR A 56 14.26 -20.87 32.56
N TRP A 57 13.99 -19.77 33.29
CA TRP A 57 12.63 -19.32 33.57
C TRP A 57 11.88 -18.92 32.30
N PHE A 58 12.57 -18.27 31.35
CA PHE A 58 12.00 -17.95 30.04
C PHE A 58 11.66 -19.22 29.25
N GLY A 59 12.54 -20.22 29.25
CA GLY A 59 12.29 -21.52 28.62
C GLY A 59 11.10 -22.25 29.22
N ARG A 60 10.94 -22.24 30.55
CA ARG A 60 9.79 -22.82 31.24
C ARG A 60 8.49 -22.07 30.92
N TYR A 61 8.53 -20.74 30.87
CA TYR A 61 7.39 -19.92 30.47
C TYR A 61 6.97 -20.17 29.01
N ILE A 62 7.93 -20.27 28.09
CA ILE A 62 7.67 -20.61 26.68
C ILE A 62 7.08 -22.02 26.55
N ASN A 63 7.60 -23.01 27.29
CA ASN A 63 7.04 -24.37 27.28
C ASN A 63 5.62 -24.42 27.88
N TYR A 64 5.35 -23.63 28.92
CA TYR A 64 4.00 -23.50 29.47
C TYR A 64 3.03 -22.91 28.43
N ILE A 65 3.44 -21.83 27.73
CA ILE A 65 2.63 -21.24 26.66
C ILE A 65 2.36 -22.27 25.55
N LYS A 66 3.37 -23.02 25.11
CA LYS A 66 3.22 -24.04 24.05
C LYS A 66 2.25 -25.16 24.45
N ASN A 67 2.34 -25.66 25.68
CA ASN A 67 1.42 -26.69 26.17
C ASN A 67 0.00 -26.14 26.35
N TYR A 68 -0.12 -24.87 26.75
CA TYR A 68 -1.41 -24.19 26.84
C TYR A 68 -2.04 -23.96 25.47
N GLU A 69 -1.24 -23.62 24.46
CA GLU A 69 -1.67 -23.48 23.06
C GLU A 69 -2.29 -24.77 22.53
N HIS A 70 -1.63 -25.92 22.75
CA HIS A 70 -2.16 -27.22 22.35
C HIS A 70 -3.47 -27.58 23.07
N THR A 71 -3.58 -27.23 24.36
CA THR A 71 -4.79 -27.47 25.16
C THR A 71 -5.97 -26.59 24.69
N LEU A 72 -5.68 -25.33 24.34
CA LEU A 72 -6.67 -24.39 23.81
C LEU A 72 -7.14 -24.77 22.41
N GLU A 73 -6.24 -25.27 21.55
CA GLU A 73 -6.59 -25.77 20.22
C GLU A 73 -7.66 -26.87 20.27
N ARG A 74 -7.51 -27.80 21.23
CA ARG A 74 -8.45 -28.92 21.38
C ARG A 74 -9.81 -28.48 21.94
N LYS A 75 -9.84 -27.48 22.84
CA LYS A 75 -11.06 -27.04 23.52
C LYS A 75 -11.80 -25.92 22.79
N PHE A 76 -11.09 -25.04 22.08
CA PHE A 76 -11.65 -23.83 21.46
C PHE A 76 -11.04 -23.56 20.07
N PRO A 77 -11.29 -24.43 19.07
CA PRO A 77 -10.63 -24.35 17.76
C PRO A 77 -10.91 -23.02 17.02
N ARG A 78 -12.14 -22.48 17.13
CA ARG A 78 -12.51 -21.19 16.50
C ARG A 78 -11.78 -20.00 17.12
N THR A 79 -11.67 -19.96 18.45
CA THR A 79 -10.93 -18.92 19.18
C THR A 79 -9.45 -18.96 18.82
N MET A 80 -8.89 -20.16 18.67
CA MET A 80 -7.50 -20.31 18.29
C MET A 80 -7.23 -19.84 16.85
N GLN A 81 -8.14 -20.13 15.91
CA GLN A 81 -8.04 -19.61 14.55
C GLN A 81 -8.00 -18.07 14.55
N MET A 82 -8.87 -17.42 15.35
CA MET A 82 -8.85 -15.97 15.51
C MET A 82 -7.53 -15.50 16.12
N TYR A 83 -7.08 -16.11 17.22
CA TYR A 83 -5.81 -15.78 17.86
C TYR A 83 -4.63 -15.84 16.87
N ARG A 84 -4.53 -16.90 16.06
CA ARG A 84 -3.49 -17.04 15.04
C ARG A 84 -3.55 -15.92 14.00
N VAL A 85 -4.74 -15.62 13.46
CA VAL A 85 -4.92 -14.53 12.49
C VAL A 85 -4.48 -13.19 13.09
N PHE A 86 -4.84 -12.90 14.35
CA PHE A 86 -4.46 -11.66 15.01
C PHE A 86 -2.98 -11.58 15.41
N SER A 87 -2.40 -12.70 15.83
CA SER A 87 -0.98 -12.79 16.18
C SER A 87 -0.09 -12.55 14.96
N VAL A 88 -0.37 -13.27 13.85
CA VAL A 88 0.30 -13.06 12.57
C VAL A 88 0.07 -11.64 12.07
N GLY A 89 -1.17 -11.16 12.06
CA GLY A 89 -1.51 -9.81 11.61
C GLY A 89 -0.79 -8.71 12.40
N THR A 90 -0.61 -8.87 13.71
CA THR A 90 0.13 -7.91 14.55
C THR A 90 1.61 -7.87 14.21
N ARG A 91 2.22 -9.04 13.98
CA ARG A 91 3.62 -9.12 13.53
C ARG A 91 3.79 -8.44 12.18
N ASP A 92 2.89 -8.70 11.24
CA ASP A 92 2.94 -8.15 9.89
C ASP A 92 2.73 -6.63 9.87
N VAL A 93 1.81 -6.10 10.69
CA VAL A 93 1.65 -4.64 10.88
C VAL A 93 2.94 -4.01 11.40
N TYR A 94 3.59 -4.65 12.37
CA TYR A 94 4.84 -4.13 12.94
C TYR A 94 5.98 -4.13 11.90
N THR A 95 6.13 -5.19 11.12
CA THR A 95 7.13 -5.24 10.05
C THR A 95 6.88 -4.18 9.00
N ASP A 96 5.64 -4.00 8.57
CA ASP A 96 5.27 -3.00 7.58
C ASP A 96 5.46 -1.58 8.10
N LEU A 97 5.16 -1.33 9.38
CA LEU A 97 5.39 -0.04 10.03
C LEU A 97 6.89 0.29 10.08
N LYS A 98 7.73 -0.68 10.45
CA LYS A 98 9.19 -0.52 10.45
C LYS A 98 9.73 -0.22 9.04
N SER A 99 9.25 -0.95 8.05
CA SER A 99 9.60 -0.76 6.64
C SER A 99 9.13 0.60 6.11
N PHE A 100 7.94 1.05 6.50
CA PHE A 100 7.39 2.38 6.17
C PHE A 100 8.24 3.52 6.76
N VAL A 101 8.62 3.42 8.04
CA VAL A 101 9.53 4.41 8.67
C VAL A 101 10.88 4.44 7.96
N THR A 102 11.41 3.28 7.58
CA THR A 102 12.67 3.18 6.82
C THR A 102 12.53 3.83 5.44
N ALA A 103 11.41 3.61 4.75
CA ALA A 103 11.10 4.24 3.46
C ALA A 103 11.03 5.76 3.56
N ILE A 104 10.40 6.30 4.62
CA ILE A 104 10.36 7.76 4.86
C ILE A 104 11.76 8.33 5.03
N LYS A 105 12.62 7.69 5.84
CA LYS A 105 14.01 8.12 6.04
C LYS A 105 14.81 8.07 4.74
N LYS A 106 14.67 6.98 3.97
CA LYS A 106 15.32 6.80 2.67
C LYS A 106 14.86 7.84 1.65
N GLN A 107 13.57 8.17 1.64
CA GLN A 107 13.02 9.22 0.78
C GLN A 107 13.63 10.59 1.10
N GLY A 108 13.81 10.91 2.38
CA GLY A 108 14.38 12.19 2.81
C GLY A 108 15.87 12.36 2.46
N SER A 109 16.63 11.26 2.47
CA SER A 109 18.07 11.25 2.18
C SER A 109 18.38 11.09 0.69
N ASN A 110 17.80 10.07 0.04
CA ASN A 110 18.17 9.63 -1.30
C ASN A 110 17.10 9.96 -2.36
N GLY A 111 16.06 10.70 -1.97
CA GLY A 111 14.94 11.04 -2.83
C GLY A 111 13.98 9.88 -3.10
N VAL A 112 12.82 10.21 -3.67
CA VAL A 112 11.71 9.28 -3.88
C VAL A 112 12.03 8.16 -4.89
N ASN A 113 12.90 8.44 -5.86
CA ASN A 113 13.21 7.49 -6.93
C ASN A 113 14.06 6.30 -6.46
N SER A 114 14.69 6.41 -5.29
CA SER A 114 15.49 5.34 -4.68
C SER A 114 14.67 4.25 -3.98
N LEU A 115 13.36 4.48 -3.81
CA LEU A 115 12.46 3.57 -3.09
C LEU A 115 12.10 2.36 -3.93
N THR A 116 12.01 1.20 -3.27
CA THR A 116 11.52 -0.02 -3.91
C THR A 116 10.02 0.06 -4.18
N ARG A 117 9.50 -0.81 -5.06
CA ARG A 117 8.06 -0.97 -5.31
C ARG A 117 7.30 -1.20 -4.01
N GLU A 118 7.81 -2.09 -3.15
CA GLU A 118 7.18 -2.43 -1.87
C GLU A 118 7.15 -1.22 -0.93
N GLN A 119 8.25 -0.47 -0.85
CA GLN A 119 8.29 0.76 -0.06
C GLN A 119 7.28 1.80 -0.59
N LEU A 120 7.15 1.95 -1.91
CA LEU A 120 6.16 2.83 -2.54
C LEU A 120 4.72 2.38 -2.27
N GLN A 121 4.47 1.07 -2.30
CA GLN A 121 3.18 0.47 -1.92
C GLN A 121 2.86 0.77 -0.45
N LEU A 122 3.80 0.52 0.46
CA LEU A 122 3.65 0.81 1.89
C LEU A 122 3.39 2.28 2.17
N MET A 123 4.08 3.18 1.46
CA MET A 123 3.84 4.62 1.55
C MET A 123 2.40 5.00 1.20
N HIS A 124 1.74 4.21 0.34
CA HIS A 124 0.36 4.41 -0.03
C HIS A 124 -0.63 3.80 0.98
N THR A 125 -0.37 2.56 1.44
CA THR A 125 -1.30 1.79 2.28
C THR A 125 -1.23 2.20 3.76
N MET A 126 -0.03 2.32 4.32
CA MET A 126 0.18 2.50 5.76
C MET A 126 -0.54 3.72 6.37
N PRO A 127 -0.56 4.92 5.73
CA PRO A 127 -1.29 6.06 6.29
C PRO A 127 -2.82 5.87 6.34
N ARG A 128 -3.37 4.97 5.51
CA ARG A 128 -4.79 4.60 5.58
C ARG A 128 -5.02 3.62 6.72
N ASP A 129 -4.13 2.65 6.87
CA ASP A 129 -4.21 1.62 7.89
C ASP A 129 -4.04 2.18 9.30
N LEU A 130 -3.07 3.07 9.52
CA LEU A 130 -2.88 3.76 10.80
C LEU A 130 -4.12 4.59 11.21
N ARG A 131 -4.79 5.23 10.25
CA ARG A 131 -6.03 5.97 10.54
C ARG A 131 -7.20 5.06 10.91
N LYS A 132 -7.24 3.83 10.39
CA LYS A 132 -8.24 2.83 10.81
C LYS A 132 -7.97 2.30 12.22
N LEU A 133 -6.70 2.13 12.57
CA LEU A 133 -6.30 1.63 13.88
C LEU A 133 -6.37 2.68 14.99
N LEU A 134 -6.27 3.97 14.67
CA LEU A 134 -6.24 5.03 15.67
C LEU A 134 -7.46 5.02 16.62
N PRO A 135 -8.72 4.92 16.16
CA PRO A 135 -9.87 4.83 17.06
C PRO A 135 -9.82 3.58 17.95
N LEU A 136 -9.39 2.44 17.41
CA LEU A 136 -9.22 1.20 18.16
C LEU A 136 -8.23 1.40 19.31
N PHE A 137 -7.06 1.98 19.04
CA PHE A 137 -6.04 2.23 20.07
C PHE A 137 -6.47 3.27 21.12
N LEU A 138 -7.10 4.37 20.70
CA LEU A 138 -7.59 5.39 21.62
C LEU A 138 -8.68 4.85 22.55
N LEU A 139 -9.64 4.10 22.00
CA LEU A 139 -10.69 3.50 22.80
C LEU A 139 -10.15 2.40 23.70
N SER A 140 -9.20 1.58 23.25
CA SER A 140 -8.63 0.50 24.07
C SER A 140 -7.85 0.99 25.29
N ALA A 141 -7.35 2.23 25.27
CA ALA A 141 -6.66 2.84 26.40
C ALA A 141 -7.61 3.22 27.55
N ALA A 142 -8.90 3.41 27.27
CA ALA A 142 -9.89 3.69 28.30
C ALA A 142 -10.28 2.41 29.07
N PRO A 143 -10.60 2.50 30.38
CA PRO A 143 -11.11 1.35 31.12
C PRO A 143 -12.52 0.97 30.60
N PHE A 144 -12.86 -0.32 30.69
CA PHE A 144 -14.16 -0.93 30.30
C PHE A 144 -14.53 -0.91 28.80
N THR A 145 -13.97 -0.03 27.99
CA THR A 145 -14.21 0.03 26.53
C THR A 145 -13.67 -1.19 25.77
N ASN A 146 -12.64 -1.86 26.31
CA ASN A 146 -12.04 -3.06 25.73
C ASN A 146 -13.08 -4.16 25.48
N TYR A 147 -14.06 -4.32 26.37
CA TYR A 147 -15.12 -5.33 26.23
C TYR A 147 -16.08 -5.05 25.07
N ILE A 148 -16.15 -3.82 24.58
CA ILE A 148 -17.02 -3.40 23.48
C ILE A 148 -16.24 -3.33 22.17
N ILE A 149 -15.04 -2.74 22.20
CA ILE A 149 -14.30 -2.42 20.98
C ILE A 149 -13.77 -3.67 20.26
N PHE A 150 -13.35 -4.71 20.99
CA PHE A 150 -12.85 -5.94 20.37
C PHE A 150 -13.97 -6.73 19.66
N PRO A 151 -15.13 -7.03 20.28
CA PRO A 151 -16.26 -7.61 19.56
C PRO A 151 -16.70 -6.77 18.35
N LEU A 152 -16.73 -5.45 18.50
CA LEU A 152 -17.09 -4.54 17.41
C LEU A 152 -16.11 -4.63 16.24
N ALA A 153 -14.80 -4.68 16.52
CA ALA A 153 -13.76 -4.80 15.50
C ALA A 153 -13.85 -6.13 14.73
N LEU A 154 -14.22 -7.22 15.41
CA LEU A 154 -14.46 -8.53 14.80
C LEU A 154 -15.74 -8.55 13.96
N TYR A 155 -16.78 -7.83 14.39
CA TYR A 155 -18.04 -7.75 13.66
C TYR A 155 -17.96 -6.83 12.43
N PHE A 156 -17.17 -5.75 12.50
CA PHE A 156 -16.95 -4.80 11.40
C PHE A 156 -15.49 -4.75 10.91
N PRO A 157 -14.92 -5.88 10.45
CA PRO A 157 -13.49 -6.01 10.17
C PRO A 157 -13.02 -5.07 9.06
N ARG A 158 -13.85 -4.78 8.06
CA ARG A 158 -13.49 -3.89 6.94
C ARG A 158 -13.20 -2.44 7.37
N TYR A 159 -13.94 -1.97 8.37
CA TYR A 159 -13.90 -0.57 8.82
C TYR A 159 -12.90 -0.37 9.96
N LEU A 160 -12.84 -1.31 10.90
CA LEU A 160 -12.05 -1.19 12.13
C LEU A 160 -10.71 -1.93 12.09
N LEU A 161 -10.57 -2.93 11.21
CA LEU A 161 -9.32 -3.68 11.06
C LEU A 161 -8.62 -3.33 9.74
N THR A 162 -7.30 -3.49 9.75
CA THR A 162 -6.46 -3.40 8.55
C THR A 162 -6.43 -4.75 7.83
N SER A 163 -5.96 -4.77 6.59
CA SER A 163 -5.89 -6.00 5.79
C SER A 163 -5.06 -7.12 6.43
N HIS A 164 -4.15 -6.79 7.34
CA HIS A 164 -3.31 -7.77 8.05
C HIS A 164 -4.13 -8.72 8.93
N TYR A 165 -5.29 -8.28 9.41
CA TYR A 165 -6.16 -9.05 10.32
C TYR A 165 -7.31 -9.76 9.59
N TRP A 166 -7.40 -9.63 8.27
CA TRP A 166 -8.47 -10.24 7.50
C TRP A 166 -8.10 -11.66 7.07
N THR A 167 -9.08 -12.56 7.11
CA THR A 167 -8.94 -13.89 6.52
C THR A 167 -8.74 -13.78 5.01
N LEU A 168 -8.22 -14.83 4.37
CA LEU A 168 -8.05 -14.84 2.90
C LEU A 168 -9.38 -14.60 2.17
N GLN A 169 -10.47 -15.18 2.68
CA GLN A 169 -11.82 -14.99 2.15
C GLN A 169 -12.27 -13.53 2.27
N GLN A 170 -12.10 -12.91 3.45
CA GLN A 170 -12.43 -11.50 3.66
C GLN A 170 -11.59 -10.57 2.77
N LYS A 171 -10.29 -10.85 2.61
CA LYS A 171 -9.42 -10.10 1.69
C LYS A 171 -9.96 -10.12 0.27
N LEU A 172 -10.36 -11.30 -0.22
CA LEU A 172 -10.93 -11.47 -1.55
C LEU A 172 -12.27 -10.72 -1.67
N GLU A 173 -13.20 -10.94 -0.73
CA GLU A 173 -14.53 -10.33 -0.75
C GLU A 173 -14.46 -8.80 -0.72
N PHE A 174 -13.67 -8.23 0.19
CA PHE A 174 -13.54 -6.78 0.31
C PHE A 174 -12.82 -6.16 -0.89
N MET A 175 -11.84 -6.86 -1.45
CA MET A 175 -11.18 -6.45 -2.70
C MET A 175 -12.18 -6.41 -3.85
N LEU A 176 -12.98 -7.48 -4.03
CA LEU A 176 -14.01 -7.55 -5.06
C LEU A 176 -15.10 -6.48 -4.86
N PHE A 177 -15.53 -6.24 -3.62
CA PHE A 177 -16.48 -5.17 -3.31
C PHE A 177 -15.95 -3.79 -3.72
N ASP A 178 -14.74 -3.45 -3.27
CA ASP A 178 -14.11 -2.15 -3.58
C ASP A 178 -13.89 -2.00 -5.09
N HIS A 179 -13.51 -3.09 -5.77
CA HIS A 179 -13.30 -3.09 -7.20
C HIS A 179 -14.60 -2.94 -7.99
N LYS A 180 -15.68 -3.66 -7.62
CA LYS A 180 -17.01 -3.51 -8.21
C LYS A 180 -17.52 -2.08 -8.11
N ALA A 181 -17.28 -1.42 -6.96
CA ALA A 181 -17.64 -0.01 -6.77
C ALA A 181 -16.88 0.92 -7.74
N ARG A 182 -15.58 0.68 -7.97
CA ARG A 182 -14.76 1.45 -8.92
C ARG A 182 -15.23 1.26 -10.37
N LEU A 183 -15.52 0.02 -10.77
CA LEU A 183 -15.88 -0.32 -12.15
C LEU A 183 -17.17 0.36 -12.64
N LYS A 184 -18.11 0.65 -11.72
CA LYS A 184 -19.34 1.42 -12.04
C LYS A 184 -19.05 2.78 -12.67
N HIS A 185 -17.86 3.35 -12.44
CA HIS A 185 -17.46 4.66 -12.95
C HIS A 185 -16.78 4.62 -14.33
N ASN A 186 -16.47 3.42 -14.85
CA ASN A 186 -15.82 3.31 -16.16
C ASN A 186 -16.75 3.81 -17.29
N ARG A 187 -18.01 3.37 -17.32
CA ARG A 187 -18.95 3.81 -18.37
C ARG A 187 -19.18 5.33 -18.35
N PRO A 188 -19.45 5.98 -17.19
CA PRO A 188 -19.48 7.45 -17.11
C PRO A 188 -18.18 8.13 -17.59
N LEU A 189 -17.01 7.58 -17.25
CA LEU A 189 -15.72 8.11 -17.70
C LEU A 189 -15.56 8.00 -19.23
N LEU A 190 -15.94 6.87 -19.83
CA LEU A 190 -15.95 6.70 -21.29
C LEU A 190 -16.84 7.75 -21.97
N ARG A 191 -18.01 8.05 -21.40
CA ARG A 191 -18.88 9.11 -21.91
C ARG A 191 -18.22 10.48 -21.80
N CYS A 192 -17.47 10.76 -20.73
CA CYS A 192 -16.67 11.98 -20.63
C CYS A 192 -15.60 12.05 -21.73
N MET A 193 -14.90 10.96 -22.01
CA MET A 193 -13.93 10.90 -23.09
C MET A 193 -14.58 11.14 -24.46
N GLN A 194 -15.71 10.50 -24.74
CA GLN A 194 -16.49 10.67 -25.97
C GLN A 194 -16.93 12.12 -26.21
N MET A 195 -17.37 12.83 -25.17
CA MET A 195 -17.82 14.22 -25.30
C MET A 195 -16.69 15.18 -25.74
N GLU A 196 -15.44 14.88 -25.36
CA GLU A 196 -14.28 15.70 -25.73
C GLU A 196 -13.73 15.40 -27.14
N LEU A 197 -14.26 14.40 -27.87
CA LEU A 197 -13.82 14.11 -29.24
C LEU A 197 -13.95 15.32 -30.17
N LYS A 198 -15.01 16.12 -29.99
CA LYS A 198 -15.27 17.30 -30.82
C LYS A 198 -14.29 18.46 -30.56
N SER A 199 -13.62 18.48 -29.41
CA SER A 199 -12.68 19.55 -29.04
C SER A 199 -11.25 19.30 -29.51
N ILE A 200 -10.97 18.14 -30.12
CA ILE A 200 -9.66 17.81 -30.70
C ILE A 200 -9.50 18.56 -32.03
N LYS A 201 -8.44 19.38 -32.12
CA LYS A 201 -8.14 20.20 -33.30
C LYS A 201 -7.37 19.44 -34.39
N ASP A 202 -6.45 18.57 -34.00
CA ASP A 202 -5.68 17.75 -34.94
C ASP A 202 -6.58 16.63 -35.48
N GLU A 203 -6.97 16.73 -36.76
CA GLU A 203 -7.91 15.79 -37.38
C GLU A 203 -7.31 14.38 -37.48
N THR A 204 -5.99 14.25 -37.65
CA THR A 204 -5.32 12.94 -37.71
C THR A 204 -5.38 12.23 -36.35
N LEU A 205 -5.08 12.95 -35.27
CA LEU A 205 -5.19 12.40 -33.91
C LEU A 205 -6.64 12.15 -33.51
N LYS A 206 -7.56 12.99 -33.97
CA LYS A 206 -9.00 12.83 -33.72
C LYS A 206 -9.55 11.56 -34.35
N ILE A 207 -9.16 11.23 -35.59
CA ILE A 207 -9.54 9.97 -36.25
C ILE A 207 -9.01 8.79 -35.42
N LYS A 208 -7.70 8.76 -35.15
CA LYS A 208 -7.09 7.67 -34.35
C LYS A 208 -7.73 7.51 -32.97
N TRP A 209 -8.06 8.61 -32.31
CA TRP A 209 -8.70 8.59 -31.00
C TRP A 209 -10.18 8.17 -31.05
N ARG A 210 -10.88 8.52 -32.14
CA ARG A 210 -12.22 8.02 -32.41
C ARG A 210 -12.20 6.50 -32.53
N ASP A 211 -11.21 5.94 -33.23
CA ASP A 211 -11.04 4.49 -33.36
C ASP A 211 -10.77 3.83 -32.00
N VAL A 212 -9.90 4.41 -31.18
CA VAL A 212 -9.66 3.95 -29.80
C VAL A 212 -10.95 3.89 -28.97
N ILE A 213 -11.78 4.94 -29.05
CA ILE A 213 -13.06 5.01 -28.34
C ILE A 213 -14.08 4.03 -28.94
N ALA A 214 -14.09 3.83 -30.26
CA ALA A 214 -14.95 2.88 -30.94
C ALA A 214 -14.61 1.43 -30.55
N CYS A 215 -13.32 1.08 -30.46
CA CYS A 215 -12.86 -0.21 -29.92
C CYS A 215 -13.46 -0.46 -28.52
N LEU A 216 -13.31 0.51 -27.60
CA LEU A 216 -13.88 0.39 -26.26
C LEU A 216 -15.41 0.27 -26.27
N GLY A 217 -16.09 0.97 -27.19
CA GLY A 217 -17.54 0.89 -27.36
C GLY A 217 -18.03 -0.45 -27.92
N SER A 218 -17.22 -1.10 -28.76
CA SER A 218 -17.52 -2.41 -29.39
C SER A 218 -17.30 -3.61 -28.47
N GLY A 219 -16.74 -3.40 -27.27
CA GLY A 219 -16.37 -4.50 -26.37
C GLY A 219 -14.94 -5.02 -26.54
N THR A 220 -14.11 -4.37 -27.36
CA THR A 220 -12.69 -4.71 -27.56
C THR A 220 -11.77 -3.72 -26.84
N HIS A 221 -10.45 -3.93 -26.90
CA HIS A 221 -9.46 -3.00 -26.35
C HIS A 221 -8.54 -2.46 -27.46
N PRO A 222 -8.18 -1.17 -27.41
CA PRO A 222 -7.13 -0.62 -28.26
C PRO A 222 -5.78 -1.29 -27.94
N THR A 223 -4.93 -1.44 -28.94
CA THR A 223 -3.54 -1.90 -28.73
C THR A 223 -2.72 -0.82 -27.99
N THR A 224 -1.63 -1.23 -27.36
CA THR A 224 -0.71 -0.30 -26.67
C THR A 224 -0.18 0.77 -27.63
N ASN A 225 0.12 0.43 -28.88
CA ASN A 225 0.56 1.38 -29.90
C ASN A 225 -0.52 2.41 -30.26
N ASN A 226 -1.78 1.99 -30.36
CA ASN A 226 -2.90 2.90 -30.61
C ASN A 226 -3.04 3.92 -29.46
N ILE A 227 -2.87 3.47 -28.22
CA ILE A 227 -2.89 4.33 -27.02
C ILE A 227 -1.71 5.32 -27.06
N ILE A 228 -0.49 4.84 -27.27
CA ILE A 228 0.74 5.66 -27.27
C ILE A 228 0.71 6.72 -28.36
N THR A 229 0.21 6.38 -29.55
CA THR A 229 0.05 7.32 -30.67
C THR A 229 -0.84 8.51 -30.30
N CYS A 230 -1.82 8.30 -29.42
CA CYS A 230 -2.74 9.33 -28.94
C CYS A 230 -2.25 10.06 -27.67
N SER A 231 -1.05 9.75 -27.17
CA SER A 231 -0.49 10.33 -25.93
C SER A 231 -0.45 11.86 -25.94
N LYS A 232 -0.26 12.49 -27.11
CA LYS A 232 -0.25 13.95 -27.27
C LYS A 232 -1.54 14.61 -26.80
N LEU A 233 -2.69 13.92 -26.86
CA LEU A 233 -3.99 14.45 -26.39
C LEU A 233 -4.05 14.65 -24.87
N PHE A 234 -3.09 14.08 -24.13
CA PHE A 234 -3.01 14.14 -22.67
C PHE A 234 -1.98 15.16 -22.16
N LEU A 235 -1.15 15.72 -23.04
CA LEU A 235 -0.21 16.80 -22.69
C LEU A 235 -0.95 18.13 -22.48
N GLY A 236 -1.99 18.38 -23.27
CA GLY A 236 -2.77 19.62 -23.26
C GLY A 236 -4.28 19.36 -23.36
N SER A 237 -5.00 20.29 -23.96
CA SER A 237 -6.42 20.09 -24.24
C SER A 237 -6.62 18.91 -25.21
N PRO A 238 -7.62 18.02 -25.00
CA PRO A 238 -8.64 18.11 -23.97
C PRO A 238 -8.38 17.30 -22.70
N TYR A 239 -7.43 16.35 -22.71
CA TYR A 239 -7.32 15.36 -21.64
C TYR A 239 -6.24 15.64 -20.60
N SER A 240 -5.48 16.73 -20.68
CA SER A 240 -4.54 17.09 -19.61
C SER A 240 -5.29 17.26 -18.29
N LEU A 241 -4.61 16.95 -17.17
CA LEU A 241 -5.18 17.13 -15.84
C LEU A 241 -5.62 18.55 -15.54
N ASN A 242 -5.18 19.56 -16.27
CA ASN A 242 -5.60 20.96 -16.10
C ASN A 242 -6.87 21.28 -16.91
N ASN A 243 -7.07 20.61 -18.05
CA ASN A 243 -8.20 20.85 -18.95
C ASN A 243 -9.44 20.00 -18.61
N LEU A 244 -9.31 18.92 -17.84
CA LEU A 244 -10.46 18.05 -17.50
C LEU A 244 -11.60 18.82 -16.80
N LYS A 245 -12.83 18.57 -17.24
CA LYS A 245 -14.07 19.08 -16.63
C LYS A 245 -14.35 18.44 -15.27
N ARG A 246 -15.20 19.07 -14.45
CA ARG A 246 -15.53 18.62 -13.07
C ARG A 246 -16.05 17.17 -13.02
N LYS A 247 -16.96 16.81 -13.93
CA LYS A 247 -17.51 15.45 -14.03
C LYS A 247 -16.41 14.43 -14.36
N HIS A 248 -15.59 14.73 -15.36
CA HIS A 248 -14.46 13.88 -15.77
C HIS A 248 -13.49 13.63 -14.60
N LEU A 249 -13.09 14.67 -13.86
CA LEU A 249 -12.24 14.53 -12.67
C LEU A 249 -12.87 13.64 -11.59
N LYS A 250 -14.19 13.73 -11.39
CA LYS A 250 -14.92 12.91 -10.40
C LYS A 250 -14.86 11.44 -10.80
N GLU A 251 -15.17 11.12 -12.05
CA GLU A 251 -15.13 9.73 -12.54
C GLU A 251 -13.70 9.19 -12.51
N LEU A 252 -12.70 10.01 -12.88
CA LEU A 252 -11.29 9.65 -12.83
C LEU A 252 -10.84 9.35 -11.39
N LEU A 253 -11.25 10.16 -10.40
CA LEU A 253 -10.98 9.85 -8.99
C LEU A 253 -11.62 8.52 -8.57
N ALA A 254 -12.86 8.28 -9.00
CA ALA A 254 -13.64 7.13 -8.59
C ALA A 254 -13.06 5.81 -9.09
N ILE A 255 -12.63 5.74 -10.36
CA ILE A 255 -12.00 4.51 -10.91
C ILE A 255 -10.68 4.16 -10.22
N HIS A 256 -10.01 5.13 -9.59
CA HIS A 256 -8.80 4.93 -8.77
C HIS A 256 -9.11 4.67 -7.29
N GLY A 257 -10.39 4.47 -6.92
CA GLY A 257 -10.81 4.17 -5.54
C GLY A 257 -10.59 5.34 -4.58
N MET A 258 -10.56 6.57 -5.08
CA MET A 258 -10.27 7.76 -4.27
C MET A 258 -11.56 8.47 -3.83
N SER A 259 -11.55 8.99 -2.59
CA SER A 259 -12.67 9.77 -2.05
C SER A 259 -13.03 10.97 -2.95
N LEU A 260 -14.32 11.13 -3.23
CA LEU A 260 -14.86 12.18 -4.12
C LEU A 260 -15.06 13.53 -3.43
N TRP A 261 -15.23 13.51 -2.10
CA TRP A 261 -15.57 14.67 -1.28
C TRP A 261 -14.34 15.50 -0.87
N ARG A 262 -13.15 14.89 -0.82
CA ARG A 262 -11.92 15.63 -0.43
C ARG A 262 -11.53 16.68 -1.47
N PRO A 263 -11.12 17.89 -1.05
CA PRO A 263 -10.73 18.98 -1.94
C PRO A 263 -9.44 18.66 -2.73
N PHE A 264 -9.06 19.58 -3.63
CA PHE A 264 -7.84 19.50 -4.45
C PHE A 264 -7.78 18.27 -5.38
N LYS A 265 -8.88 18.00 -6.08
CA LYS A 265 -9.07 16.83 -6.96
C LYS A 265 -7.92 16.64 -7.96
N ARG A 266 -7.52 17.70 -8.67
CA ARG A 266 -6.41 17.67 -9.65
C ARG A 266 -5.09 17.28 -9.00
N LYS A 267 -4.71 17.97 -7.92
CA LYS A 267 -3.48 17.66 -7.16
C LYS A 267 -3.44 16.21 -6.68
N ARG A 268 -4.56 15.69 -6.16
CA ARG A 268 -4.66 14.30 -5.71
C ARG A 268 -4.52 13.30 -6.85
N LEU A 269 -5.07 13.61 -8.02
CA LEU A 269 -4.87 12.83 -9.25
C LEU A 269 -3.41 12.89 -9.71
N THR A 270 -2.76 14.05 -9.68
CA THR A 270 -1.32 14.19 -9.96
C THR A 270 -0.49 13.34 -9.00
N GLU A 271 -0.76 13.40 -7.70
CA GLU A 271 -0.08 12.57 -6.68
C GLU A 271 -0.30 11.07 -6.95
N ARG A 272 -1.53 10.67 -7.34
CA ARG A 272 -1.85 9.30 -7.74
C ARG A 272 -1.07 8.86 -8.98
N GLY A 273 -1.07 9.66 -10.04
CA GLY A 273 -0.38 9.36 -11.28
C GLY A 273 1.13 9.23 -11.05
N MET A 274 1.72 10.16 -10.30
CA MET A 274 3.14 10.10 -9.93
C MET A 274 3.48 8.86 -9.10
N LEU A 275 2.59 8.44 -8.19
CA LEU A 275 2.78 7.20 -7.44
C LEU A 275 2.79 6.00 -8.38
N ILE A 276 1.80 5.88 -9.27
CA ILE A 276 1.73 4.77 -10.22
C ILE A 276 2.99 4.74 -11.11
N LEU A 277 3.39 5.88 -11.68
CA LEU A 277 4.57 5.99 -12.53
C LEU A 277 5.86 5.58 -11.79
N ARG A 278 6.01 5.97 -10.51
CA ARG A 278 7.17 5.56 -9.71
C ARG A 278 7.15 4.07 -9.40
N MET A 279 5.97 3.50 -9.13
CA MET A 279 5.84 2.06 -8.93
C MET A 279 6.18 1.28 -10.21
N ASP A 280 5.73 1.77 -11.38
CA ASP A 280 6.05 1.18 -12.68
C ASP A 280 7.57 1.20 -12.95
N ARG A 281 8.22 2.35 -12.73
CA ARG A 281 9.69 2.46 -12.84
C ARG A 281 10.43 1.57 -11.84
N ALA A 282 9.91 1.44 -10.62
CA ALA A 282 10.48 0.56 -9.61
C ALA A 282 10.39 -0.92 -10.01
N ILE A 283 9.27 -1.35 -10.60
CA ILE A 283 9.11 -2.71 -11.15
C ILE A 283 10.19 -3.00 -12.18
N ILE A 284 10.39 -2.10 -13.15
CA ILE A 284 11.42 -2.29 -14.19
C ILE A 284 12.84 -2.37 -13.58
N ARG A 285 13.16 -1.46 -12.65
CA ARG A 285 14.47 -1.43 -11.99
C ARG A 285 14.75 -2.68 -11.15
N GLU A 286 13.72 -3.32 -10.61
CA GLU A 286 13.81 -4.52 -9.76
C GLU A 286 13.91 -5.84 -10.57
N GLY A 287 14.10 -5.77 -11.89
CA GLY A 287 14.17 -6.96 -12.76
C GLY A 287 12.90 -7.24 -13.55
N GLY A 288 11.92 -6.33 -13.49
CA GLY A 288 10.67 -6.42 -14.26
C GLY A 288 9.65 -7.40 -13.67
N ILE A 289 8.68 -7.79 -14.48
CA ILE A 289 7.53 -8.59 -14.04
C ILE A 289 7.93 -10.02 -13.61
N LYS A 290 9.02 -10.56 -14.16
CA LYS A 290 9.47 -11.94 -13.89
C LYS A 290 9.90 -12.14 -12.43
N GLU A 291 10.53 -11.12 -11.84
CA GLU A 291 11.01 -11.13 -10.46
C GLU A 291 9.91 -10.79 -9.44
N MET A 292 8.69 -10.47 -9.89
CA MET A 292 7.58 -10.14 -8.98
C MET A 292 6.91 -11.39 -8.42
N SER A 293 6.67 -11.40 -7.10
CA SER A 293 5.83 -12.41 -6.47
C SER A 293 4.39 -12.34 -6.98
N ASN A 294 3.68 -13.49 -6.92
CA ASN A 294 2.28 -13.57 -7.36
C ASN A 294 1.36 -12.60 -6.59
N GLU A 295 1.61 -12.41 -5.29
CA GLU A 295 0.84 -11.49 -4.45
C GLU A 295 1.08 -10.03 -4.86
N ALA A 296 2.34 -9.65 -5.09
CA ALA A 296 2.72 -8.33 -5.58
C ALA A 296 2.07 -8.02 -6.94
N MET A 297 2.03 -9.01 -7.83
CA MET A 297 1.40 -8.89 -9.14
C MET A 297 -0.11 -8.70 -9.02
N ARG A 298 -0.81 -9.52 -8.23
CA ARG A 298 -2.25 -9.38 -7.97
C ARG A 298 -2.59 -7.99 -7.42
N TRP A 299 -1.79 -7.49 -6.47
CA TRP A 299 -1.96 -6.14 -5.95
C TRP A 299 -1.73 -5.08 -7.03
N ALA A 300 -0.67 -5.21 -7.84
CA ALA A 300 -0.33 -4.27 -8.90
C ALA A 300 -1.45 -4.15 -9.94
N LEU A 301 -2.05 -5.27 -10.33
CA LEU A 301 -3.19 -5.33 -11.24
C LEU A 301 -4.44 -4.64 -10.66
N SER A 302 -4.83 -5.02 -9.44
CA SER A 302 -5.99 -4.43 -8.76
C SER A 302 -5.82 -2.91 -8.60
N PHE A 303 -4.61 -2.47 -8.22
CA PHE A 303 -4.27 -1.05 -8.08
C PHE A 303 -4.44 -0.27 -9.38
N ARG A 304 -4.19 -0.91 -10.53
CA ARG A 304 -4.29 -0.36 -11.89
C ARG A 304 -5.66 -0.60 -12.56
N GLY A 305 -6.60 -1.25 -11.87
CA GLY A 305 -8.00 -1.29 -12.28
C GLY A 305 -8.47 -2.57 -12.99
N VAL A 306 -7.65 -3.62 -13.03
CA VAL A 306 -8.09 -4.96 -13.48
C VAL A 306 -8.29 -5.90 -12.29
N ASN A 307 -9.34 -6.71 -12.33
CA ASN A 307 -9.65 -7.69 -11.30
C ASN A 307 -8.80 -8.96 -11.48
N PRO A 308 -7.90 -9.31 -10.53
CA PRO A 308 -7.02 -10.46 -10.66
C PRO A 308 -7.61 -11.79 -10.15
N ALA A 309 -8.82 -11.80 -9.57
CA ALA A 309 -9.33 -12.97 -8.83
C ALA A 309 -9.30 -14.28 -9.65
N ASN A 310 -9.66 -14.22 -10.93
CA ASN A 310 -9.79 -15.38 -11.82
C ASN A 310 -8.85 -15.31 -13.03
N MET A 311 -7.72 -14.61 -12.92
CA MET A 311 -6.72 -14.54 -14.00
C MET A 311 -5.64 -15.62 -13.81
N SER A 312 -5.22 -16.25 -14.90
CA SER A 312 -3.99 -17.07 -14.90
C SER A 312 -2.76 -16.19 -14.69
N ILE A 313 -1.64 -16.78 -14.24
CA ILE A 313 -0.40 -16.03 -14.00
C ILE A 313 0.11 -15.41 -15.31
N GLU A 314 0.02 -16.14 -16.42
CA GLU A 314 0.42 -15.71 -17.75
C GLU A 314 -0.43 -14.51 -18.22
N SER A 315 -1.74 -14.56 -17.98
CA SER A 315 -2.66 -13.46 -18.28
C SER A 315 -2.34 -12.22 -17.44
N MET A 316 -2.05 -12.40 -16.14
CA MET A 316 -1.65 -11.30 -15.27
C MET A 316 -0.35 -10.64 -15.73
N ARG A 317 0.65 -11.45 -16.12
CA ARG A 317 1.92 -10.96 -16.66
C ARG A 317 1.72 -10.19 -17.96
N SER A 318 0.99 -10.78 -18.91
CA SER A 318 0.71 -10.15 -20.22
C SER A 318 -0.01 -8.81 -20.07
N TRP A 319 -1.02 -8.73 -19.19
CA TRP A 319 -1.72 -7.48 -18.95
C TRP A 319 -0.82 -6.42 -18.31
N LEU A 320 0.00 -6.80 -17.32
CA LEU A 320 0.92 -5.88 -16.67
C LEU A 320 2.04 -5.42 -17.63
N ASP A 321 2.47 -6.28 -18.55
CA ASP A 321 3.43 -5.92 -19.58
C ASP A 321 2.88 -4.85 -20.52
N GLN A 322 1.66 -5.03 -21.01
CA GLN A 322 0.95 -4.01 -21.81
C GLN A 322 0.80 -2.69 -21.05
N TRP A 323 0.50 -2.74 -19.75
CA TRP A 323 0.47 -1.55 -18.90
C TRP A 323 1.84 -0.84 -18.84
N LEU A 324 2.92 -1.59 -18.62
CA LEU A 324 4.26 -1.03 -18.50
C LEU A 324 4.75 -0.43 -19.83
N ILE A 325 4.38 -1.02 -20.97
CA ILE A 325 4.64 -0.44 -22.31
C ILE A 325 4.01 0.97 -22.42
N VAL A 326 2.74 1.13 -22.02
CA VAL A 326 2.07 2.44 -22.02
C VAL A 326 2.69 3.38 -20.97
N SER A 327 3.02 2.87 -19.79
CA SER A 327 3.62 3.68 -18.72
C SER A 327 5.02 4.19 -19.07
N ALA A 328 5.79 3.43 -19.86
CA ALA A 328 7.11 3.84 -20.33
C ALA A 328 7.07 5.10 -21.22
N SER A 329 5.96 5.33 -21.94
CA SER A 329 5.78 6.55 -22.74
C SER A 329 5.26 7.75 -21.92
N VAL A 330 5.14 7.62 -20.60
CA VAL A 330 4.57 8.64 -19.71
C VAL A 330 5.64 9.29 -18.85
N ASP A 331 5.55 10.62 -18.73
CA ASP A 331 6.34 11.47 -17.87
C ASP A 331 5.44 12.28 -16.90
N GLN A 332 6.00 13.32 -16.28
CA GLN A 332 5.26 14.14 -15.31
C GLN A 332 4.22 15.06 -15.99
N ASN A 333 4.36 15.33 -17.28
CA ASN A 333 3.53 16.28 -18.04
C ASN A 333 2.29 15.61 -18.62
N ASN A 334 2.36 14.31 -18.95
CA ASN A 334 1.24 13.54 -19.51
C ASN A 334 0.67 12.46 -18.56
N LEU A 335 0.83 12.61 -17.24
CA LEU A 335 0.29 11.69 -16.22
C LEU A 335 -1.20 11.36 -16.37
N SER A 336 -1.95 12.26 -17.01
CA SER A 336 -3.36 12.02 -17.31
C SER A 336 -3.55 10.74 -18.13
N LEU A 337 -2.68 10.45 -19.09
CA LEU A 337 -2.76 9.21 -19.89
C LEU A 337 -2.75 7.98 -18.98
N LEU A 338 -1.76 7.90 -18.08
CA LEU A 338 -1.62 6.80 -17.12
C LEU A 338 -2.82 6.67 -16.17
N LEU A 339 -3.45 7.79 -15.83
CA LEU A 339 -4.67 7.79 -15.02
C LEU A 339 -5.90 7.29 -15.81
N HIS A 340 -5.91 7.42 -17.13
CA HIS A 340 -6.95 6.86 -18.02
C HIS A 340 -6.65 5.44 -18.48
N SER A 341 -5.40 4.96 -18.38
CA SER A 341 -5.03 3.60 -18.74
C SER A 341 -5.90 2.48 -18.12
N PRO A 342 -6.47 2.60 -16.90
CA PRO A 342 -7.39 1.57 -16.38
C PRO A 342 -8.60 1.34 -17.29
N ILE A 343 -9.18 2.41 -17.86
CA ILE A 343 -10.30 2.26 -18.80
C ILE A 343 -9.81 1.84 -20.19
N LEU A 344 -8.64 2.31 -20.63
CA LEU A 344 -8.11 1.96 -21.95
C LEU A 344 -7.71 0.48 -22.05
N LEU A 345 -7.21 -0.11 -20.96
CA LEU A 345 -6.64 -1.47 -20.96
C LEU A 345 -7.51 -2.51 -20.23
N ALA A 346 -8.47 -2.10 -19.39
CA ALA A 346 -9.24 -3.05 -18.58
C ALA A 346 -10.76 -2.86 -18.63
N TYR A 347 -11.29 -1.90 -19.41
CA TYR A 347 -12.74 -1.65 -19.44
C TYR A 347 -13.55 -2.87 -19.88
N ASN A 348 -13.09 -3.54 -20.93
CA ASN A 348 -13.72 -4.71 -21.52
C ASN A 348 -13.07 -6.03 -21.07
N HIS A 349 -12.24 -5.99 -20.03
CA HIS A 349 -11.56 -7.20 -19.56
C HIS A 349 -12.59 -8.14 -18.94
N SER A 350 -12.54 -9.43 -19.31
CA SER A 350 -13.53 -10.43 -18.92
C SER A 350 -13.76 -10.47 -17.41
N THR A 351 -12.69 -10.46 -16.62
CA THR A 351 -12.79 -10.49 -15.15
C THR A 351 -13.41 -9.25 -14.52
N ASN A 352 -13.33 -8.10 -15.20
CA ASN A 352 -14.02 -6.87 -14.78
C ASN A 352 -15.50 -6.95 -15.15
N TRP A 353 -15.82 -7.44 -16.36
CA TRP A 353 -17.20 -7.64 -16.81
C TRP A 353 -17.96 -8.63 -15.95
N THR A 354 -17.36 -9.80 -15.68
CA THR A 354 -17.94 -10.79 -14.76
C THR A 354 -18.27 -10.13 -13.43
N LEU A 355 -17.37 -9.35 -12.84
CA LEU A 355 -17.62 -8.72 -11.54
C LEU A 355 -18.78 -7.69 -11.53
N ILE A 356 -19.04 -7.01 -12.66
CA ILE A 356 -20.13 -6.04 -12.77
C ILE A 356 -21.47 -6.75 -12.90
N TYR A 357 -21.53 -7.81 -13.71
CA TYR A 357 -22.76 -8.46 -14.16
C TYR A 357 -23.07 -9.80 -13.50
N SER A 358 -22.16 -10.35 -12.70
CA SER A 358 -22.42 -11.34 -11.65
C SER A 358 -22.89 -10.63 -10.38
#